data_AF-K5VB02-F1
#
_entry.id   AF-K5VB02-F1
#
_cell.length_a   1.000
_cell.length_b   1.000
_cell.length_c   1.000
_cell.angle_alpha   90.00
_cell.angle_beta   90.00
_cell.angle_gamma   90.00
#
_symmetry.space_group_name_H-M   'P 1'
#
loop_
_entity.id
_entity.type
_entity.pdbx_description
1 polymer ?
#
loop_
_entity_poly.entity_id
_entity_poly.type
_entity_poly.pdbx_seq_one_letter_code
_entity_poly.pdbx_strand_id
1 'polypeptide(L)'
;MVSVQHITSSNPMVDPEYDPRYFEHESDLNVLMETAKFTCNLVQHAPLKDMIAREITPKLGVQTDEQFTEYVKQTFGMTWYTCSTCLMTLHDKGGVIDHELRVHGTNNLRVVDLSIVPLHIAAHTQCMYTRLSVASVRG
;
A
#
# COMPACT_ATOMS: atom_id res chain seq x y z
N MET A 1 3.24 -8.08 -2.75
CA MET A 1 1.81 -7.73 -2.76
C MET A 1 1.47 -7.09 -4.11
N VAL A 2 0.72 -7.78 -4.95
CA VAL A 2 0.19 -7.23 -6.21
C VAL A 2 -1.32 -7.24 -6.06
N SER A 3 -1.92 -6.08 -5.77
CA SER A 3 -3.37 -5.95 -5.76
C SER A 3 -3.90 -6.16 -7.17
N VAL A 4 -5.04 -6.84 -7.29
CA VAL A 4 -5.68 -7.13 -8.57
C VAL A 4 -6.96 -6.32 -8.68
N GLN A 5 -7.17 -5.72 -9.85
CA GLN A 5 -8.39 -4.99 -10.18
C GLN A 5 -8.84 -5.36 -11.58
N HIS A 6 -10.07 -5.86 -11.70
CA HIS A 6 -10.61 -6.33 -12.97
C HIS A 6 -12.08 -5.92 -13.13
N ILE A 7 -12.48 -5.71 -14.38
CA ILE A 7 -13.89 -5.47 -14.72
C ILE A 7 -14.71 -6.72 -14.45
N THR A 8 -15.93 -6.54 -13.96
CA THR A 8 -16.93 -7.61 -13.78
C THR A 8 -17.99 -7.59 -14.87
N SER A 9 -18.00 -6.54 -15.70
CA SER A 9 -18.98 -6.28 -16.74
C SER A 9 -18.34 -5.52 -17.91
N SER A 10 -18.97 -5.55 -19.07
CA SER A 10 -18.62 -4.69 -20.21
C SER A 10 -19.16 -3.27 -20.09
N ASN A 11 -20.05 -3.00 -19.12
CA ASN A 11 -20.54 -1.65 -18.84
C ASN A 11 -19.49 -0.88 -18.02
N PRO A 12 -18.89 0.21 -18.54
CA PRO A 12 -17.84 0.96 -17.84
C PRO A 12 -18.33 1.74 -16.62
N MET A 13 -19.64 1.83 -16.41
CA MET A 13 -20.24 2.48 -15.22
C MET A 13 -20.43 1.52 -14.04
N VAL A 14 -20.11 0.23 -14.22
CA VAL A 14 -20.13 -0.76 -13.14
C VAL A 14 -18.76 -0.78 -12.48
N ASP A 15 -18.73 -0.67 -11.15
CA ASP A 15 -17.48 -0.70 -10.40
C ASP A 15 -16.73 -2.02 -10.64
N PRO A 16 -15.40 -1.95 -10.79
CA PRO A 16 -14.57 -3.15 -10.91
C PRO A 16 -14.51 -3.91 -9.59
N GLU A 17 -14.17 -5.20 -9.68
CA GLU A 17 -13.75 -5.96 -8.50
C GLU A 17 -12.34 -5.53 -8.09
N TYR A 18 -12.13 -5.37 -6.78
CA TYR A 18 -10.85 -4.99 -6.19
C TYR A 18 -10.45 -5.99 -5.12
N ASP A 19 -9.32 -6.66 -5.33
CA ASP A 19 -8.72 -7.59 -4.39
C ASP A 19 -7.29 -7.15 -4.03
N PRO A 20 -7.08 -6.55 -2.84
CA PRO A 20 -5.77 -6.12 -2.39
C PRO A 20 -4.86 -7.27 -1.93
N ARG A 21 -5.42 -8.46 -1.64
CA ARG A 21 -4.69 -9.61 -1.08
C ARG A 21 -3.86 -9.28 0.16
N TYR A 22 -4.45 -8.56 1.11
CA TYR A 22 -3.80 -8.28 2.39
C TYR A 22 -3.37 -9.56 3.09
N PHE A 23 -2.16 -9.54 3.66
CA PHE A 23 -1.56 -10.67 4.38
C PHE A 23 -1.31 -11.93 3.53
N GLU A 24 -1.29 -11.81 2.20
CA GLU A 24 -0.91 -12.92 1.30
C GLU A 24 0.54 -13.37 1.56
N HIS A 25 1.44 -12.43 1.86
CA HIS A 25 2.79 -12.74 2.29
C HIS A 25 2.95 -12.61 3.81
N GLU A 26 3.59 -13.60 4.42
CA GLU A 26 3.87 -13.64 5.86
C GLU A 26 4.63 -12.39 6.35
N SER A 27 5.50 -11.83 5.50
CA SER A 27 6.24 -10.59 5.78
C SER A 27 5.33 -9.42 6.13
N ASP A 28 4.14 -9.34 5.52
CA ASP A 28 3.22 -8.22 5.71
C ASP A 28 2.69 -8.23 7.15
N LEU A 29 2.33 -9.41 7.65
CA LEU A 29 1.85 -9.59 9.02
C LEU A 29 3.00 -9.43 10.03
N ASN A 30 4.17 -10.00 9.75
CA ASN A 30 5.33 -9.94 10.63
C ASN A 30 5.80 -8.50 10.87
N VAL A 31 5.87 -7.68 9.82
CA VAL A 31 6.25 -6.26 9.94
C VAL A 31 5.24 -5.48 10.78
N LEU A 32 3.94 -5.73 10.60
CA LEU A 32 2.90 -5.06 11.38
C LEU A 32 2.91 -5.49 12.85
N MET A 33 3.14 -6.77 13.13
CA MET A 33 3.30 -7.28 14.48
C MET A 33 4.49 -6.65 15.20
N GLU A 34 5.66 -6.61 14.56
CA GLU A 34 6.85 -5.99 15.14
C GLU A 34 6.66 -4.49 15.36
N THR A 35 5.93 -3.82 14.45
CA THR A 35 5.55 -2.41 14.63
C THR A 35 4.63 -2.21 15.84
N ALA A 36 3.67 -3.11 16.06
CA ALA A 36 2.79 -3.08 17.22
C ALA A 36 3.56 -3.31 18.53
N LYS A 37 4.41 -4.35 18.59
CA LYS A 37 5.30 -4.63 19.73
C LYS A 37 6.21 -3.44 20.03
N PHE A 38 6.82 -2.87 19.00
CA PHE A 38 7.68 -1.70 19.12
C PHE A 38 6.93 -0.50 19.71
N THR A 39 5.71 -0.23 19.24
CA THR A 39 4.88 0.88 19.72
C THR A 39 4.49 0.68 21.19
N CYS A 40 4.10 -0.54 21.58
CA CYS A 40 3.77 -0.89 22.97
C CYS A 40 4.98 -0.77 23.91
N ASN A 41 6.18 -1.09 23.42
CA ASN A 41 7.42 -0.90 24.17
C ASN A 41 7.79 0.59 24.26
N LEU A 42 7.67 1.35 23.15
CA LEU A 42 8.06 2.76 23.07
C LEU A 42 7.37 3.62 24.14
N VAL A 43 6.07 3.39 24.37
CA VAL A 43 5.29 4.12 25.38
C VAL A 43 5.73 3.85 26.84
N GLN A 44 6.56 2.83 27.08
CA GLN A 44 7.10 2.50 28.41
C GLN A 44 8.38 3.29 28.76
N HIS A 45 8.91 4.09 27.83
CA HIS A 45 10.15 4.85 28.05
C HIS A 45 9.87 6.33 28.30
N ALA A 46 10.64 6.94 29.21
CA ALA A 46 10.60 8.39 29.46
C ALA A 46 11.21 9.16 28.27
N PRO A 47 10.72 10.38 27.94
CA PRO A 47 9.73 11.16 28.68
C PRO A 47 8.27 10.84 28.29
N LEU A 48 8.07 9.99 27.27
CA LEU A 48 6.74 9.69 26.74
C LEU A 48 5.86 9.00 27.79
N LYS A 49 6.41 8.05 28.54
CA LYS A 49 5.71 7.36 29.63
C LYS A 49 5.11 8.32 30.65
N ASP A 50 5.83 9.38 31.00
CA ASP A 50 5.41 10.34 32.02
C ASP A 50 4.25 11.24 31.53
N MET A 51 4.02 11.28 30.21
CA MET A 51 2.91 12.02 29.58
C MET A 51 1.68 11.15 29.31
N ILE A 52 1.78 9.82 29.44
CA ILE A 52 0.70 8.89 29.13
C ILE A 52 -0.08 8.56 30.40
N ALA A 53 -1.36 8.96 30.43
CA ALA A 53 -2.24 8.65 31.56
C ALA A 53 -2.60 7.15 31.62
N ARG A 54 -2.87 6.54 30.47
CA ARG A 54 -3.14 5.11 30.30
C ARG A 54 -3.10 4.71 28.83
N GLU A 55 -2.82 3.45 28.57
CA GLU A 55 -2.94 2.85 27.24
C GLU A 55 -4.41 2.44 26.97
N ILE A 56 -4.91 2.80 25.79
CA ILE A 56 -6.28 2.48 25.34
C ILE A 56 -6.24 1.32 24.33
N THR A 57 -5.18 1.23 23.54
CA THR A 57 -5.07 0.34 22.38
C THR A 57 -3.60 0.04 22.11
N PRO A 58 -3.18 -1.24 22.05
CA PRO A 58 -3.97 -2.45 22.32
C PRO A 58 -4.52 -2.52 23.75
N LYS A 59 -5.61 -3.27 23.97
CA LYS A 59 -6.12 -3.51 25.32
C LYS A 59 -5.01 -4.15 26.17
N LEU A 60 -4.89 -3.72 27.43
CA LEU A 60 -4.08 -4.39 28.46
C LEU A 60 -4.33 -5.91 28.41
N GLY A 61 -3.36 -6.67 27.90
CA GLY A 61 -3.46 -8.13 27.78
C GLY A 61 -2.84 -8.75 26.52
N VAL A 62 -2.45 -7.95 25.51
CA VAL A 62 -1.70 -8.45 24.35
C VAL A 62 -0.21 -8.56 24.74
N GLN A 63 0.28 -9.79 24.88
CA GLN A 63 1.67 -10.08 25.29
C GLN A 63 2.35 -11.18 24.48
N THR A 64 1.58 -12.09 23.85
CA THR A 64 2.14 -13.15 23.01
C THR A 64 2.06 -12.81 21.52
N ASP A 65 2.89 -13.45 20.71
CA ASP A 65 2.93 -13.25 19.27
C ASP A 65 1.60 -13.61 18.60
N GLU A 66 0.90 -14.62 19.10
CA GLU A 66 -0.43 -15.00 18.63
C GLU A 66 -1.47 -13.92 18.95
N GLN A 67 -1.37 -13.29 20.13
CA GLN A 67 -2.25 -12.19 20.51
C GLN A 67 -1.97 -10.94 19.67
N PHE A 68 -0.70 -10.65 19.37
CA PHE A 68 -0.34 -9.56 18.46
C PHE A 68 -0.81 -9.84 17.03
N THR A 69 -0.70 -11.07 16.56
CA THR A 69 -1.22 -11.49 15.24
C THR A 69 -2.71 -11.22 15.13
N GLU A 70 -3.49 -11.69 16.10
CA GLU A 70 -4.94 -11.54 16.10
C GLU A 70 -5.33 -10.07 16.23
N TYR A 71 -4.65 -9.33 17.10
CA TYR A 71 -4.83 -7.90 17.24
C TYR A 71 -4.60 -7.14 15.93
N VAL A 72 -3.50 -7.42 15.22
CA VAL A 72 -3.21 -6.80 13.92
C VAL A 72 -4.30 -7.14 12.91
N LYS A 73 -4.72 -8.40 12.80
CA LYS A 73 -5.80 -8.79 11.86
C LYS A 73 -7.13 -8.11 12.15
N GLN A 74 -7.47 -7.91 13.42
CA GLN A 74 -8.73 -7.28 13.83
C GLN A 74 -8.71 -5.76 13.71
N THR A 75 -7.55 -5.13 13.86
CA THR A 75 -7.41 -3.66 13.89
C THR A 75 -6.82 -3.07 12.63
N PHE A 76 -6.37 -3.91 11.69
CA PHE A 76 -5.80 -3.48 10.43
C PHE A 76 -6.76 -2.55 9.68
N GLY A 77 -6.25 -1.38 9.31
CA GLY A 77 -6.93 -0.40 8.50
C GLY A 77 -6.11 -0.05 7.27
N MET A 78 -6.80 0.18 6.16
CA MET A 78 -6.16 0.62 4.92
C MET A 78 -5.76 2.10 5.04
N THR A 79 -4.56 2.44 4.58
CA THR A 79 -4.08 3.84 4.45
C THR A 79 -4.43 4.47 3.11
N TRP A 80 -5.12 3.72 2.23
CA TRP A 80 -5.58 4.16 0.90
C TRP A 80 -4.49 4.66 -0.05
N TYR A 81 -3.27 4.11 0.08
CA TYR A 81 -2.12 4.40 -0.79
C TYR A 81 -1.93 3.35 -1.90
N THR A 82 -3.00 3.01 -2.60
CA THR A 82 -2.95 2.00 -3.68
C THR A 82 -2.13 2.50 -4.88
N CYS A 83 -1.35 1.60 -5.49
CA CYS A 83 -0.51 1.87 -6.65
C CYS A 83 -0.21 0.58 -7.42
N SER A 84 0.57 0.66 -8.51
CA SER A 84 1.17 -0.50 -9.19
C SER A 84 0.25 -1.40 -10.02
N THR A 85 -0.95 -0.97 -10.42
CA THR A 85 -1.87 -1.76 -11.27
C THR A 85 -1.59 -1.72 -12.78
N CYS A 86 -0.80 -0.75 -13.27
CA CYS A 86 -0.38 -0.62 -14.67
C CYS A 86 1.15 -0.42 -14.77
N LEU A 87 1.90 -1.39 -14.24
CA LEU A 87 3.35 -1.31 -14.01
C LEU A 87 4.16 -0.74 -15.19
N MET A 88 4.96 0.29 -14.89
CA MET A 88 6.05 0.76 -15.76
C MET A 88 7.29 -0.12 -15.57
N THR A 89 7.34 -1.24 -16.29
CA THR A 89 8.47 -2.18 -16.32
C THR A 89 8.59 -2.79 -17.72
N LEU A 90 9.55 -3.69 -17.93
CA LEU A 90 9.68 -4.38 -19.21
C LEU A 90 8.45 -5.24 -19.50
N HIS A 91 8.01 -5.26 -20.76
CA HIS A 91 6.81 -6.00 -21.19
C HIS A 91 6.90 -7.51 -20.89
N ASP A 92 8.08 -8.11 -21.07
CA ASP A 92 8.34 -9.53 -20.74
C ASP A 92 8.30 -9.83 -19.23
N LYS A 93 8.32 -8.80 -18.38
CA LYS A 93 8.17 -8.88 -16.92
C LYS A 93 6.79 -8.45 -16.43
N GLY A 94 5.79 -8.41 -17.32
CA GLY A 94 4.43 -8.00 -16.99
C GLY A 94 4.20 -6.49 -16.98
N GLY A 95 5.08 -5.72 -17.64
CA GLY A 95 4.90 -4.29 -17.83
C GLY A 95 3.71 -3.95 -18.73
N VAL A 96 2.95 -2.94 -18.34
CA VAL A 96 1.82 -2.41 -19.10
C VAL A 96 2.24 -1.19 -19.92
N ILE A 97 3.17 -0.40 -19.40
CA ILE A 97 3.65 0.81 -20.04
C ILE A 97 5.18 0.89 -20.12
N ASP A 98 5.67 1.61 -21.12
CA ASP A 98 7.09 1.91 -21.29
C ASP A 98 7.56 3.12 -20.47
N HIS A 99 8.86 3.41 -20.55
CA HIS A 99 9.52 4.54 -19.87
C HIS A 99 9.08 5.92 -20.40
N GLU A 100 8.40 5.99 -21.55
CA GLU A 100 7.79 7.20 -22.11
C GLU A 100 6.30 7.32 -21.72
N LEU A 101 5.84 6.45 -20.81
CA LEU A 101 4.48 6.35 -20.27
C LEU A 101 3.46 5.83 -21.29
N ARG A 102 3.89 5.23 -22.39
CA ARG A 102 3.00 4.74 -23.45
C ARG A 102 2.57 3.31 -23.15
N VAL A 103 1.31 3.01 -23.40
CA VAL A 103 0.78 1.64 -23.27
C VAL A 103 1.35 0.79 -24.39
N HIS A 104 1.94 -0.35 -24.02
CA HIS A 104 2.50 -1.29 -24.99
C HIS A 104 1.45 -1.73 -26.02
N GLY A 105 1.83 -1.78 -27.29
CA GLY A 105 0.93 -2.15 -28.40
C GLY A 105 -0.02 -1.04 -28.86
N THR A 106 0.12 0.19 -28.35
CA THR A 106 -0.68 1.35 -28.77
C THR A 106 0.20 2.45 -29.34
N ASN A 107 -0.38 3.32 -30.18
CA ASN A 107 0.37 4.42 -30.81
C ASN A 107 0.26 5.75 -30.07
N ASN A 108 -0.83 5.97 -29.30
CA ASN A 108 -1.13 7.28 -28.72
C ASN A 108 -1.95 7.19 -27.42
N LEU A 109 -1.72 6.14 -26.61
CA LEU A 109 -2.35 5.99 -25.29
C LEU A 109 -1.27 6.02 -24.21
N ARG A 110 -1.47 6.85 -23.19
CA ARG A 110 -0.58 6.96 -22.02
C ARG A 110 -1.38 6.81 -20.73
N VAL A 111 -0.73 6.33 -19.68
CA VAL A 111 -1.26 6.28 -18.31
C VAL A 111 -0.38 7.15 -17.42
N VAL A 112 -0.97 8.08 -16.68
CA VAL A 112 -0.25 9.04 -15.82
C VAL A 112 -0.97 9.19 -14.48
N ASP A 113 -0.78 8.20 -13.62
CA ASP A 113 -1.26 8.20 -12.24
C ASP A 113 -0.38 7.27 -11.39
N LEU A 114 -0.82 6.90 -10.18
CA LEU A 114 -0.06 6.01 -9.30
C LEU A 114 -0.05 4.54 -9.75
N SER A 115 -0.91 4.13 -10.70
CA SER A 115 -0.95 2.75 -11.21
C SER A 115 0.38 2.33 -11.83
N ILE A 116 1.16 3.29 -12.33
CA ILE A 116 2.38 3.02 -13.08
C ILE A 116 3.59 2.76 -12.20
N VAL A 117 3.52 3.16 -10.93
CA VAL A 117 4.65 3.10 -10.00
C VAL A 117 4.97 1.63 -9.74
N PRO A 118 6.20 1.15 -10.00
CA PRO A 118 6.51 -0.29 -9.96
C PRO A 118 6.60 -0.86 -8.54
N LEU A 119 6.90 -0.03 -7.53
CA LEU A 119 7.01 -0.43 -6.14
C LEU A 119 6.50 0.69 -5.24
N HIS A 120 5.79 0.32 -4.17
CA HIS A 120 5.33 1.27 -3.17
C HIS A 120 6.52 2.02 -2.53
N ILE A 121 6.30 3.28 -2.20
CA ILE A 121 7.31 4.16 -1.59
C ILE A 121 7.10 4.33 -0.09
N ALA A 122 8.17 4.59 0.66
CA ALA A 122 8.13 4.89 2.09
C ALA A 122 7.79 6.38 2.36
N ALA A 123 6.78 6.91 1.69
CA ALA A 123 6.25 8.26 1.93
C ALA A 123 4.78 8.35 1.49
N HIS A 124 4.12 9.46 1.80
CA HIS A 124 2.76 9.74 1.33
C HIS A 124 2.73 9.80 -0.21
N THR A 125 1.83 9.06 -0.87
CA THR A 125 1.83 8.86 -2.33
C THR A 125 1.64 10.14 -3.14
N GLN A 126 1.02 11.18 -2.56
CA GLN A 126 0.91 12.53 -3.14
C GLN A 126 2.24 13.07 -3.70
N CYS A 127 3.37 12.81 -3.04
CA CYS A 127 4.66 13.30 -3.53
C CYS A 127 5.03 12.67 -4.88
N MET A 128 4.78 11.38 -5.04
CA MET A 128 5.02 10.65 -6.28
C MET A 128 4.05 11.08 -7.37
N TYR A 129 2.77 11.21 -7.04
CA TYR A 129 1.76 11.70 -7.98
C TYR A 129 2.18 13.06 -8.56
N THR A 130 2.51 14.03 -7.70
CA THR A 130 2.91 15.37 -8.13
C THR A 130 4.14 15.34 -9.04
N ARG A 131 5.12 14.47 -8.72
CA ARG A 131 6.32 14.30 -9.56
C ARG A 131 5.98 13.72 -10.94
N LEU A 132 5.11 12.73 -11.01
CA LEU A 132 4.67 12.12 -12.27
C LEU A 132 3.91 13.13 -13.14
N SER A 133 3.00 13.91 -12.55
CA SER A 133 2.23 14.93 -13.27
C SER A 133 3.12 16.01 -13.89
N VAL A 134 4.22 16.42 -13.23
CA VAL A 134 5.15 17.41 -13.80
C VAL A 134 6.03 16.80 -14.89
N ALA A 135 6.39 15.51 -14.77
CA ALA A 135 7.21 14.82 -15.76
C ALA A 135 6.44 14.57 -17.07
N SER A 136 5.14 14.30 -17.01
CA SER A 136 4.31 14.01 -18.20
C SER A 136 4.05 15.23 -19.10
N VAL A 137 4.09 16.45 -18.55
CA VAL A 137 3.86 17.71 -19.31
C VAL A 137 5.08 18.12 -20.14
N ARG A 138 6.24 17.48 -19.93
CA ARG A 138 7.51 17.85 -20.58
C ARG A 138 7.89 17.00 -21.80
N GLY A 139 7.01 16.16 -22.33
CA GLY A 139 7.28 15.31 -23.51
C GLY A 139 6.04 14.84 -24.25
#